data_AF-A0A847RV73-F1
#
_entry.id   AF-A0A847RV73-F1
#
_cell.length_a   1.000
_cell.length_b   1.000
_cell.length_c   1.000
_cell.angle_alpha   90.00
_cell.angle_beta   90.00
_cell.angle_gamma   90.00
#
_symmetry.space_group_name_H-M   'P 1'
#
loop_
_entity.id
_entity.type
_entity.pdbx_description
1 polymer ?
#
loop_
_entity_poly.entity_id
_entity_poly.type
_entity_poly.pdbx_seq_one_letter_code
_entity_poly.pdbx_strand_id
1 'polypeptide(L)'
;MRGQQSLFNSFVRKEEEKTVRKGRSADMIALRDECLLYRYYYYIKLQGKRYEVAIQELSKEFWVKESNIIYRMQCNTSRLEQIMKQEQPPVKQLRLQYPWWTW
;
A
#
# COMPACT_ATOMS: atom_id res chain seq x y z
N MET A 1 -13.37 3.36 31.87
CA MET A 1 -14.67 3.15 31.22
C MET A 1 -14.71 1.74 30.63
N ARG A 2 -15.45 0.81 31.24
CA ARG A 2 -15.48 -0.64 30.92
C ARG A 2 -16.71 -1.07 30.09
N GLY A 3 -17.30 -0.17 29.30
CA GLY A 3 -18.60 -0.39 28.66
C GLY A 3 -18.58 -0.69 27.15
N GLN A 4 -17.47 -0.52 26.44
CA GLN A 4 -17.47 -0.59 24.97
C GLN A 4 -17.14 -1.96 24.37
N GLN A 5 -16.71 -2.94 25.18
CA GLN A 5 -16.23 -4.23 24.65
C GLN A 5 -17.31 -5.34 24.60
N SER A 6 -18.49 -5.11 25.19
CA SER A 6 -19.51 -6.17 25.31
C SER A 6 -20.26 -6.45 24.00
N LEU A 7 -20.43 -5.46 23.12
CA LEU A 7 -21.38 -5.58 22.01
C LEU A 7 -20.85 -6.46 20.86
N PHE A 8 -19.53 -6.58 20.72
CA PHE A 8 -18.88 -7.30 19.63
C PHE A 8 -18.28 -8.65 20.06
N ASN A 9 -18.08 -8.88 21.35
CA ASN A 9 -17.53 -10.14 21.87
C ASN A 9 -18.46 -11.34 21.68
N SER A 10 -19.77 -11.13 21.54
CA SER A 10 -20.74 -12.20 21.27
C SER A 10 -20.77 -12.65 19.81
N PHE A 11 -20.33 -11.81 18.87
CA PHE A 11 -20.44 -12.05 17.43
C PHE A 11 -19.11 -12.38 16.76
N VAL A 12 -17.98 -12.04 17.39
CA VAL A 12 -16.65 -12.22 16.80
C VAL A 12 -15.89 -13.28 17.59
N ARG A 13 -15.58 -14.40 16.94
CA ARG A 13 -14.71 -15.44 17.48
C ARG A 13 -13.34 -14.81 17.74
N LYS A 14 -12.86 -14.90 18.99
CA LYS A 14 -11.59 -14.30 19.41
C LYS A 14 -10.44 -14.95 18.63
N GLU A 15 -9.91 -14.26 17.63
CA GLU A 15 -8.71 -14.71 16.91
C GLU A 15 -7.49 -14.68 17.85
N GLU A 16 -6.58 -15.63 17.65
CA GLU A 16 -5.40 -15.82 18.49
C GLU A 16 -4.54 -14.55 18.56
N GLU A 17 -4.14 -14.19 19.77
CA GLU A 17 -3.35 -12.99 20.06
C GLU A 17 -1.97 -13.09 19.38
N LYS A 18 -1.85 -12.51 18.18
CA LYS A 18 -0.54 -12.31 17.54
C LYS A 18 0.33 -11.48 18.48
N THR A 19 1.57 -11.94 18.71
CA THR A 19 2.54 -11.23 19.55
C THR A 19 2.78 -9.82 18.99
N VAL A 20 2.22 -8.82 19.66
CA VAL A 20 2.31 -7.42 19.24
C VAL A 20 3.73 -6.93 19.51
N ARG A 21 4.61 -6.99 18.51
CA ARG A 21 5.84 -6.18 18.53
C ARG A 21 5.44 -4.70 18.58
N LYS A 22 6.00 -3.95 19.52
CA LYS A 22 5.80 -2.49 19.61
C LYS A 22 6.18 -1.85 18.28
N GLY A 23 5.29 -1.03 17.72
CA GLY A 23 5.50 -0.32 16.47
C GLY A 23 4.31 -0.47 15.51
N ARG A 24 4.52 -0.07 14.26
CA ARG A 24 3.55 -0.27 13.19
C ARG A 24 3.55 -1.74 12.77
N SER A 25 2.39 -2.28 12.45
CA SER A 25 2.27 -3.65 11.93
C SER A 25 3.10 -3.81 10.65
N ALA A 26 4.03 -4.76 10.66
CA ALA A 26 4.87 -5.07 9.52
C ALA A 26 4.03 -5.53 8.32
N ASP A 27 3.00 -6.36 8.58
CA ASP A 27 2.08 -6.86 7.57
C ASP A 27 1.33 -5.70 6.88
N MET A 28 0.83 -4.74 7.68
CA MET A 28 0.14 -3.57 7.12
C MET A 28 1.07 -2.65 6.34
N ILE A 29 2.33 -2.54 6.77
CA ILE A 29 3.34 -1.80 6.01
C ILE A 29 3.60 -2.50 4.67
N ALA A 30 3.75 -3.83 4.65
CA ALA A 30 3.99 -4.60 3.43
C ALA A 30 2.83 -4.46 2.44
N LEU A 31 1.58 -4.56 2.92
CA LEU A 31 0.39 -4.35 2.08
C LEU A 31 0.35 -2.94 1.48
N ARG A 32 0.64 -1.92 2.29
CA ARG A 32 0.69 -0.53 1.81
C ARG A 32 1.78 -0.33 0.77
N ASP A 33 2.96 -0.88 1.02
CA ASP A 33 4.10 -0.75 0.11
C ASP A 33 3.81 -1.42 -1.24
N GLU A 34 3.24 -2.63 -1.25
CA GLU A 34 2.86 -3.33 -2.48
C GLU A 34 1.87 -2.48 -3.30
N CYS A 35 0.85 -1.92 -2.64
CA CYS A 35 -0.10 -1.02 -3.29
C CYS A 35 0.59 0.26 -3.82
N LEU A 36 1.55 0.82 -3.07
CA LEU A 36 2.31 2.00 -3.44
C LEU A 36 3.14 1.76 -4.71
N LEU A 37 3.75 0.57 -4.86
CA LEU A 37 4.51 0.22 -6.07
C LEU A 37 3.62 0.19 -7.31
N TYR A 38 2.43 -0.41 -7.22
CA TYR A 38 1.48 -0.41 -8.33
C TYR A 38 0.96 0.98 -8.64
N ARG A 39 0.74 1.82 -7.62
CA ARG A 39 0.31 3.22 -7.81
C ARG A 39 1.39 4.05 -8.50
N TYR A 40 2.65 3.88 -8.11
CA TYR A 40 3.78 4.50 -8.78
C TYR A 40 3.92 4.01 -10.23
N TYR A 41 3.77 2.70 -10.48
CA TYR A 41 3.72 2.13 -11.83
C TYR A 41 2.67 2.80 -12.70
N TYR A 42 1.44 2.91 -12.19
CA TYR A 42 0.36 3.57 -12.90
C TYR A 42 0.71 5.01 -13.30
N TYR A 43 1.28 5.80 -12.38
CA TYR A 43 1.68 7.17 -12.68
C TYR A 43 2.79 7.28 -13.73
N ILE A 44 3.86 6.49 -13.59
CA ILE A 44 5.00 6.60 -14.50
C ILE A 44 4.70 5.97 -15.86
N LYS A 45 4.19 4.74 -15.89
CA LYS A 45 4.08 3.96 -17.12
C LYS A 45 2.78 4.17 -17.87
N LEU A 46 1.66 4.28 -17.15
CA LEU A 46 0.34 4.35 -17.79
C LEU A 46 -0.11 5.80 -18.00
N GLN A 47 0.16 6.69 -17.06
CA GLN A 47 -0.14 8.12 -17.20
C GLN A 47 1.02 8.95 -17.77
N GLY A 48 2.24 8.42 -17.82
CA GLY A 48 3.41 9.13 -18.36
C GLY A 48 3.87 10.31 -17.50
N LYS A 49 3.55 10.32 -16.19
CA LYS A 49 3.96 11.39 -15.29
C LYS A 49 5.46 11.39 -15.09
N ARG A 50 6.01 12.59 -14.86
CA ARG A 50 7.40 12.76 -14.41
C ARG A 50 7.57 12.20 -13.00
N TYR A 51 8.80 11.76 -12.72
CA TYR A 51 9.16 11.21 -11.41
C TYR A 51 8.79 12.15 -10.25
N GLU A 52 9.17 13.42 -10.31
CA GLU A 52 8.93 14.35 -9.20
C GLU A 52 7.43 14.51 -8.91
N VAL A 53 6.62 14.62 -9.97
CA VAL A 53 5.16 14.77 -9.88
C VAL A 53 4.54 13.50 -9.29
N ALA A 54 4.96 12.32 -9.75
CA ALA A 54 4.45 11.06 -9.23
C ALA A 54 4.72 10.90 -7.73
N ILE A 55 5.92 11.26 -7.26
CA ILE A 55 6.28 11.17 -5.83
C ILE A 55 5.46 12.16 -4.98
N GLN A 56 5.26 13.38 -5.47
CA GLN A 56 4.42 14.38 -4.79
C GLN A 56 2.97 13.93 -4.66
N GLU A 57 2.41 13.31 -5.70
CA GLU A 57 1.04 12.79 -5.65
C GLU A 57 0.93 11.59 -4.71
N LEU A 58 1.85 10.63 -4.78
CA LEU A 58 1.88 9.49 -3.85
C LEU A 58 1.99 9.94 -2.39
N SER A 59 2.77 11.00 -2.12
CA SER A 59 2.92 11.58 -0.79
C SER A 59 1.57 12.06 -0.22
N LYS A 60 0.76 12.70 -1.05
CA LYS A 60 -0.59 13.16 -0.69
C LYS A 60 -1.56 11.99 -0.53
N GLU A 61 -1.52 11.01 -1.43
CA GLU A 61 -2.43 9.86 -1.44
C GLU A 61 -2.23 8.90 -0.25
N PHE A 62 -0.98 8.68 0.14
CA PHE A 62 -0.63 7.75 1.22
C PHE A 62 -0.38 8.43 2.56
N TRP A 63 -0.37 9.77 2.62
CA TRP A 63 0.04 10.56 3.77
C TRP A 63 1.43 10.14 4.31
N VAL A 64 2.36 9.89 3.40
CA VAL A 64 3.74 9.49 3.70
C VAL A 64 4.68 10.51 3.07
N LYS A 65 5.65 11.02 3.86
CA LYS A 65 6.66 11.94 3.34
C LYS A 65 7.36 11.34 2.11
N GLU A 66 7.61 12.17 1.10
CA GLU A 66 8.28 11.80 -0.15
C GLU A 66 9.57 11.01 0.07
N SER A 67 10.43 11.46 1.01
CA SER A 67 11.67 10.76 1.36
C SER A 67 11.44 9.33 1.85
N ASN A 68 10.36 9.10 2.59
CA ASN A 68 10.01 7.77 3.07
C ASN A 68 9.41 6.92 1.93
N ILE A 69 8.61 7.50 1.03
CA ILE A 69 8.15 6.82 -0.20
C ILE A 69 9.34 6.31 -1.00
N ILE A 70 10.33 7.17 -1.25
CA ILE A 70 11.56 6.81 -1.97
C ILE A 70 12.28 5.66 -1.24
N TYR A 71 12.47 5.78 0.07
CA TYR A 71 13.07 4.73 0.87
C TYR A 71 12.31 3.40 0.79
N ARG A 72 10.96 3.41 0.89
CA ARG A 72 10.15 2.19 0.78
C ARG A 72 10.26 1.57 -0.62
N MET A 73 10.28 2.37 -1.68
CA MET A 73 10.49 1.86 -3.03
C MET A 73 11.89 1.25 -3.18
N GLN A 74 12.93 1.88 -2.63
CA GLN A 74 14.30 1.35 -2.62
C GLN A 74 14.37 -0.01 -1.90
N CYS A 75 13.74 -0.14 -0.74
CA CYS A 75 13.64 -1.43 -0.03
C CYS A 75 12.92 -2.52 -0.84
N ASN A 76 12.06 -2.15 -1.79
CA ASN A 76 11.30 -3.07 -2.63
C ASN A 76 11.72 -2.99 -4.12
N THR A 77 12.97 -2.62 -4.41
CA THR A 77 13.44 -2.37 -5.78
C THR A 77 13.20 -3.58 -6.70
N SER A 78 13.54 -4.78 -6.28
CA SER A 78 13.35 -5.99 -7.10
C SER A 78 11.88 -6.23 -7.46
N ARG A 79 10.96 -5.97 -6.52
CA ARG A 79 9.52 -6.08 -6.75
C ARG A 79 9.03 -5.02 -7.73
N LEU A 80 9.50 -3.78 -7.55
CA LEU A 80 9.19 -2.69 -8.47
C LEU A 80 9.67 -2.98 -9.90
N GLU A 81 10.89 -3.54 -10.05
CA GLU A 81 11.39 -3.95 -11.36
C GLU A 81 10.54 -5.03 -12.01
N GLN A 82 10.07 -6.02 -11.24
CA GLN A 82 9.17 -7.07 -11.73
C GLN A 82 7.88 -6.47 -12.29
N ILE A 83 7.25 -5.54 -11.55
CA ILE A 83 6.03 -4.86 -12.00
C ILE A 83 6.31 -4.05 -13.29
N MET A 84 7.42 -3.31 -13.31
CA MET A 84 7.77 -2.40 -14.40
C MET A 84 8.20 -3.09 -15.69
N LYS A 85 8.86 -4.25 -15.60
CA LYS A 85 9.49 -4.92 -16.74
C LYS A 85 8.76 -6.19 -17.18
N GLN A 86 8.13 -6.91 -16.26
CA GLN A 86 7.57 -8.24 -16.53
C GLN A 86 6.05 -8.23 -16.50
N GLU A 87 5.43 -7.80 -15.39
CA GLU A 87 3.97 -7.90 -15.24
C GLU A 87 3.25 -6.87 -16.10
N GLN A 88 3.67 -5.61 -16.03
CA GLN A 88 3.08 -4.46 -16.72
C GLN A 88 1.54 -4.51 -16.78
N PRO A 89 0.87 -4.65 -15.62
CA PRO A 89 -0.56 -4.93 -15.59
C PRO A 89 -1.37 -3.75 -16.18
N PRO A 90 -2.36 -4.01 -17.04
CA PRO A 90 -3.22 -2.96 -17.55
C PRO A 90 -4.15 -2.42 -16.45
N VAL A 91 -4.70 -1.22 -16.66
CA VAL A 91 -5.63 -0.55 -15.72
C VAL A 91 -6.77 -1.47 -15.26
N LYS A 92 -7.30 -2.33 -16.15
CA LYS A 92 -8.36 -3.28 -15.82
C LYS A 92 -7.97 -4.25 -14.69
N GLN A 93 -6.72 -4.72 -14.69
CA GLN A 93 -6.21 -5.62 -13.65
C GLN A 93 -5.96 -4.87 -12.34
N LEU A 94 -5.43 -3.64 -12.42
CA LEU A 94 -5.23 -2.80 -11.23
C LEU A 94 -6.55 -2.49 -10.52
N ARG A 95 -7.63 -2.23 -11.26
CA ARG A 95 -8.98 -2.04 -10.71
C ARG A 95 -9.55 -3.29 -10.05
N LEU A 96 -9.17 -4.48 -10.51
CA LEU A 96 -9.59 -5.73 -9.87
C LEU A 96 -8.83 -5.95 -8.56
N GLN A 97 -7.53 -5.70 -8.56
CA GLN A 97 -6.66 -5.91 -7.40
C GLN A 97 -6.90 -4.88 -6.31
N TYR A 98 -7.17 -3.64 -6.70
CA TYR A 98 -7.32 -2.49 -5.80
C TYR A 98 -8.55 -1.66 -6.20
N PRO A 99 -9.79 -2.18 -5.97
CA PRO A 99 -11.02 -1.55 -6.49
C PRO A 99 -11.35 -0.19 -5.89
N TRP A 100 -10.84 0.10 -4.68
CA TRP A 100 -11.09 1.37 -3.98
C TRP A 100 -10.18 2.51 -4.45
N TRP A 101 -9.23 2.24 -5.35
CA TRP A 101 -8.35 3.25 -5.92
C TRP A 101 -8.87 3.74 -7.28
N THR A 102 -8.64 5.02 -7.57
CA THR A 102 -8.97 5.61 -8.87
C THR A 102 -7.80 5.44 -9.84
N TRP A 103 -7.87 4.40 -10.68
CA TRP A 103 -6.93 4.07 -11.76
C TRP A 103 -7.46 4.50 -13.12
#